data_AF-X0W573-F1
#
_entry.id   AF-X0W573-F1
#
_cell.length_a   1.000
_cell.length_b   1.000
_cell.length_c   1.000
_cell.angle_alpha   90.00
_cell.angle_beta   90.00
_cell.angle_gamma   90.00
#
_symmetry.space_group_name_H-M   'P 1'
#
loop_
_entity.id
_entity.type
_entity.pdbx_description
1 polymer ?
#
loop_
_entity_poly.entity_id
_entity_poly.type
_entity_poly.pdbx_seq_one_letter_code
_entity_poly.pdbx_strand_id
1 'polypeptide(L)'
;GRDFYDLLWFMQQRIQPLEGKLEKDGIQPYDVRSAMLALQDKIEQIRPQDLSIDLLPLFEQRSFIEAWIDSFHENFNRFVMYYL
;
A
#
# COMPACT_ATOMS: atom_id res chain seq x y z
N GLY A 1 -8.97 -2.68 1.95
CA GLY A 1 -8.03 -2.76 3.08
C GLY A 1 -6.95 -3.78 2.85
N ARG A 2 -7.30 -5.05 2.59
CA ARG A 2 -6.36 -6.16 2.45
C ARG A 2 -5.29 -5.94 1.38
N ASP A 3 -5.66 -5.44 0.22
CA ASP A 3 -4.68 -5.19 -0.86
C ASP A 3 -3.60 -4.17 -0.45
N PHE A 4 -3.97 -3.15 0.35
CA PHE A 4 -3.00 -2.18 0.87
C PHE A 4 -2.12 -2.79 1.96
N TYR A 5 -2.67 -3.71 2.75
CA TYR A 5 -1.88 -4.49 3.70
C TYR A 5 -0.82 -5.33 2.97
N ASP A 6 -1.22 -6.05 1.92
CA ASP A 6 -0.31 -6.85 1.10
C ASP A 6 0.72 -5.99 0.37
N LEU A 7 0.30 -4.85 -0.19
CA LEU A 7 1.20 -3.89 -0.82
C LEU A 7 2.30 -3.42 0.13
N LEU A 8 1.94 -2.92 1.32
CA LEU A 8 2.93 -2.44 2.29
C LEU A 8 3.81 -3.59 2.80
N TRP A 9 3.29 -4.80 2.89
CA TRP A 9 4.08 -5.99 3.23
C TRP A 9 5.15 -6.26 2.17
N PHE A 10 4.80 -6.26 0.88
CA PHE A 10 5.76 -6.40 -0.22
C PHE A 10 6.79 -5.25 -0.23
N MET A 11 6.34 -4.02 -0.01
CA MET A 11 7.20 -2.84 0.03
C MET A 11 8.20 -2.87 1.19
N GLN A 12 7.79 -3.36 2.35
CA GLN A 12 8.69 -3.56 3.49
C GLN A 12 9.83 -4.53 3.14
N GLN A 13 9.56 -5.54 2.32
CA GLN A 13 10.56 -6.49 1.82
C GLN A 13 11.35 -5.96 0.61
N ARG A 14 11.12 -4.70 0.18
CA ARG A 14 11.75 -4.06 -0.99
C ARG A 14 11.56 -4.83 -2.29
N ILE A 15 10.42 -5.52 -2.42
CA ILE A 15 10.09 -6.27 -3.63
C ILE A 15 9.75 -5.30 -4.75
N GLN A 16 10.36 -5.50 -5.92
CA GLN A 16 10.10 -4.67 -7.10
C GLN A 16 8.78 -5.08 -7.76
N PRO A 17 7.96 -4.13 -8.22
CA PRO A 17 6.80 -4.45 -9.03
C PRO A 17 7.25 -5.03 -10.38
N LEU A 18 6.37 -5.83 -10.98
CA LEU A 18 6.62 -6.38 -12.31
C LEU A 18 6.35 -5.29 -13.36
N GLU A 19 7.41 -4.74 -13.97
CA GLU A 19 7.31 -3.65 -14.94
C GLU A 19 6.37 -3.97 -16.11
N GLY A 20 6.49 -5.17 -16.68
CA GLY A 20 5.62 -5.59 -17.80
C GLY A 20 4.13 -5.67 -17.44
N LYS A 21 3.80 -5.76 -16.14
CA LYS A 21 2.42 -5.66 -15.65
C LYS A 21 1.98 -4.21 -15.51
N LEU A 22 2.85 -3.34 -14.99
CA LEU A 22 2.58 -1.90 -14.88
C LEU A 22 2.33 -1.25 -16.25
N GLU A 23 3.06 -1.68 -17.27
CA GLU A 23 2.94 -1.16 -18.63
C GLU A 23 1.61 -1.54 -19.31
N LYS A 24 1.07 -2.74 -19.03
CA LYS A 24 0.01 -3.36 -19.85
C LYS A 24 -1.34 -3.49 -19.17
N ASP A 25 -1.36 -3.64 -17.85
CA ASP A 25 -2.56 -4.02 -17.11
C ASP A 25 -3.21 -2.81 -16.40
N GLY A 26 -2.59 -1.63 -16.48
CA GLY A 26 -3.12 -0.37 -15.95
C GLY A 26 -4.15 0.30 -16.87
N ILE A 27 -4.88 1.30 -16.33
CA ILE A 27 -5.75 2.19 -17.13
C ILE A 27 -4.95 2.94 -18.20
N GLN A 28 -3.68 3.20 -17.90
CA GLN A 28 -2.66 3.71 -18.80
C GLN A 28 -1.35 2.96 -18.51
N PRO A 29 -0.37 3.00 -19.42
CA PRO A 29 0.95 2.46 -19.15
C PRO A 29 1.62 3.19 -17.99
N TYR A 30 2.17 2.43 -17.05
CA TYR A 30 2.95 2.96 -15.94
C TYR A 30 4.37 2.40 -15.96
N ASP A 31 5.33 3.23 -15.55
CA ASP A 31 6.62 2.80 -15.02
C ASP A 31 6.56 2.72 -13.49
N VAL A 32 7.60 2.20 -12.84
CA VAL A 32 7.65 2.07 -11.37
C VAL A 32 7.40 3.41 -10.68
N ARG A 33 8.04 4.48 -11.16
CA ARG A 33 7.96 5.80 -10.53
C ARG A 33 6.56 6.39 -10.63
N SER A 34 5.97 6.41 -11.82
CA SER A 34 4.62 6.91 -12.07
C SER A 34 3.56 6.08 -11.36
N ALA A 35 3.73 4.75 -11.27
CA ALA A 35 2.86 3.90 -10.47
C ALA A 35 2.91 4.25 -8.98
N MET A 36 4.11 4.51 -8.44
CA MET A 36 4.28 4.87 -7.03
C MET A 36 3.73 6.26 -6.70
N LEU A 37 3.88 7.23 -7.60
CA LEU A 37 3.26 8.55 -7.46
C LEU A 37 1.72 8.45 -7.48
N ALA A 38 1.16 7.69 -8.41
CA ALA A 38 -0.29 7.47 -8.45
C ALA A 38 -0.81 6.71 -7.21
N LEU A 39 -0.01 5.78 -6.66
CA LEU A 39 -0.32 5.11 -5.40
C LEU A 39 -0.26 6.07 -4.21
N GLN A 40 0.68 7.02 -4.19
CA GLN A 40 0.79 8.04 -3.15
C GLN A 40 -0.47 8.91 -3.10
N ASP A 41 -0.89 9.47 -4.22
CA ASP A 41 -2.13 10.26 -4.32
C ASP A 41 -3.35 9.48 -3.81
N LYS A 42 -3.42 8.18 -4.16
CA LYS A 42 -4.51 7.30 -3.74
C LYS A 42 -4.48 7.02 -2.24
N ILE A 43 -3.29 6.77 -1.68
CA ILE A 43 -3.10 6.41 -0.28
C ILE A 43 -3.38 7.60 0.64
N GLU A 44 -3.01 8.82 0.26
CA GLU A 44 -3.31 10.03 1.03
C GLU A 44 -4.81 10.25 1.28
N GLN A 45 -5.68 9.72 0.42
CA GLN A 45 -7.12 9.84 0.55
C GLN A 45 -7.76 8.72 1.41
N ILE A 46 -6.98 7.72 1.82
CA ILE A 46 -7.50 6.58 2.58
C ILE A 46 -7.65 6.98 4.04
N ARG A 47 -8.86 6.81 4.59
CA ARG A 47 -9.06 7.04 6.03
C ARG A 47 -8.77 5.76 6.80
N PRO A 48 -8.22 5.85 8.03
CA PRO A 48 -8.01 4.69 8.90
C PRO A 48 -9.27 3.81 9.04
N GLN A 49 -10.46 4.42 9.12
CA GLN A 49 -11.72 3.69 9.23
C GLN A 49 -12.02 2.80 8.02
N ASP A 50 -11.63 3.25 6.81
CA ASP A 50 -11.81 2.47 5.58
C ASP A 50 -10.92 1.21 5.59
N LEU A 51 -9.77 1.28 6.26
CA LEU A 51 -8.90 0.12 6.50
C LEU A 51 -9.44 -0.77 7.63
N SER A 52 -9.90 -0.18 8.73
CA SER A 52 -10.42 -0.91 9.89
C SER A 52 -11.57 -1.85 9.55
N ILE A 53 -12.54 -1.39 8.74
CA ILE A 53 -13.73 -2.19 8.36
C ILE A 53 -13.31 -3.49 7.67
N ASP A 54 -12.31 -3.43 6.80
CA ASP A 54 -11.86 -4.56 5.99
C ASP A 54 -10.82 -5.43 6.71
N LEU A 55 -9.94 -4.81 7.50
CA LEU A 55 -8.81 -5.51 8.14
C LEU A 55 -9.18 -6.11 9.49
N LEU A 56 -9.93 -5.42 10.36
CA LEU A 56 -10.22 -5.93 11.72
C LEU A 56 -10.83 -7.34 11.75
N PRO A 57 -11.75 -7.74 10.84
CA PRO A 57 -12.30 -9.10 10.82
C PRO A 57 -11.29 -10.19 10.45
N LEU A 58 -10.16 -9.83 9.83
CA LEU A 58 -9.18 -10.78 9.30
C LEU A 58 -8.07 -11.16 10.29
N PHE A 59 -8.02 -10.52 11.47
CA PHE A 59 -6.97 -10.72 12.46
C PHE A 59 -7.56 -11.10 13.82
N GLU A 60 -7.03 -12.17 14.40
CA GLU A 60 -7.38 -12.57 15.78
C GLU A 60 -6.84 -11.57 16.81
N GLN A 61 -5.64 -11.03 16.57
CA GLN A 61 -4.99 -10.03 17.42
C GLN A 61 -5.31 -8.62 16.95
N ARG A 62 -6.33 -8.01 17.56
CA ARG A 62 -6.79 -6.64 17.19
C ARG A 62 -5.74 -5.56 17.44
N SER A 63 -5.04 -5.63 18.56
CA SER A 63 -4.02 -4.62 18.93
C SER A 63 -2.90 -4.51 17.90
N PHE A 64 -2.52 -5.62 17.26
CA PHE A 64 -1.51 -5.61 16.20
C PHE A 64 -2.00 -4.83 14.98
N ILE A 65 -3.20 -5.16 14.47
CA ILE A 65 -3.71 -4.55 13.24
C ILE A 65 -4.14 -3.10 13.47
N GLU A 66 -4.60 -2.73 14.67
CA GLU A 66 -4.88 -1.35 15.05
C GLU A 66 -3.61 -0.50 15.00
N ALA A 67 -2.51 -0.96 15.62
CA ALA A 67 -1.22 -0.26 15.56
C ALA A 67 -0.67 -0.15 14.12
N TRP A 68 -0.92 -1.18 13.29
CA TRP A 68 -0.56 -1.14 11.87
C TRP A 68 -1.36 -0.09 11.10
N ILE A 69 -2.68 0.01 11.34
CA ILE A 69 -3.55 1.02 10.72
C ILE A 69 -3.12 2.44 11.13
N ASP A 70 -2.81 2.65 12.41
CA ASP A 70 -2.35 3.94 12.91
C ASP A 70 -1.04 4.39 12.24
N SER A 71 -0.17 3.44 11.94
CA SER A 71 1.14 3.68 11.30
C SER A 71 1.10 3.61 9.76
N PHE A 72 -0.09 3.41 9.16
CA PHE A 72 -0.24 3.07 7.74
C PHE A 72 0.41 4.09 6.79
N HIS A 73 0.03 5.37 6.94
CA HIS A 73 0.52 6.45 6.07
C HIS A 73 2.03 6.69 6.25
N GLU A 74 2.52 6.66 7.50
CA GLU A 74 3.93 6.83 7.79
C GLU A 74 4.77 5.70 7.17
N ASN A 75 4.32 4.45 7.34
CA ASN A 75 5.00 3.29 6.79
C ASN A 75 5.04 3.36 5.26
N PHE A 76 3.92 3.70 4.61
CA PHE A 76 3.90 3.87 3.15
C PHE A 76 4.89 4.95 2.70
N ASN A 77 4.84 6.14 3.31
CA ASN A 77 5.73 7.26 2.96
C ASN A 77 7.21 6.90 3.15
N ARG A 78 7.54 6.08 4.15
CA ARG A 78 8.90 5.59 4.34
C ARG A 78 9.30 4.58 3.26
N PHE A 79 8.41 3.66 2.90
CA PHE A 79 8.75 2.59 1.95
C PHE A 79 8.78 3.08 0.50
N VAL A 80 7.91 4.01 0.12
CA VAL A 80 7.83 4.53 -1.26
C VAL A 80 9.13 5.22 -1.69
N MET A 81 9.91 5.77 -0.75
CA MET A 81 11.23 6.36 -1.01
C MET A 81 12.26 5.39 -1.60
N TYR A 82 12.06 4.08 -1.49
CA TYR A 82 12.94 3.10 -2.14
C TYR A 82 12.71 3.01 -3.66
N TYR A 83 11.53 3.44 -4.12
CA TYR A 83 11.09 3.30 -5.51
C TYR A 83 11.07 4.64 -6.28
N LEU A 84 11.19 5.76 -5.56
CA LEU A 84 11.21 7.13 -6.10
C LEU A 84 12.65 7.68 -6.19
#